data_AF-A0A497T416-F1
#
_entry.id   AF-A0A497T416-F1
#
_cell.length_a   1.000
_cell.length_b   1.000
_cell.length_c   1.000
_cell.angle_alpha   90.00
_cell.angle_beta   90.00
_cell.angle_gamma   90.00
#
_symmetry.space_group_name_H-M   'P 1'
#
loop_
_entity.id
_entity.type
_entity.pdbx_description
1 polymer ?
#
loop_
_entity_poly.entity_id
_entity_poly.type
_entity_poly.pdbx_seq_one_letter_code
_entity_poly.pdbx_strand_id
1 'polypeptide(L)'
;MSRKSEKNTKTQIFLIILMLVVIVLSLYIFYDKYTQFQNNIQTQAYTAGYRQGVIDTVVKIIDSSSECRPVPVFYKNTSVTLVNINCTQ
;
A
#
# COMPACT_ATOMS: atom_id res chain seq x y z
N MET A 1 34.01 -22.94 50.32
CA MET A 1 32.84 -22.05 50.11
C MET A 1 32.97 -21.09 48.91
N SER A 2 33.76 -21.39 47.86
CA SER A 2 34.06 -20.39 46.79
C SER A 2 33.21 -20.49 45.51
N ARG A 3 32.47 -21.59 45.27
CA ARG A 3 31.75 -21.79 43.98
C ARG A 3 30.37 -21.13 43.88
N LYS A 4 29.80 -20.63 44.98
CA LYS A 4 28.43 -20.05 44.99
C LYS A 4 28.40 -18.61 44.43
N SER A 5 29.52 -17.90 44.49
CA SER A 5 29.64 -16.52 43.99
C SER A 5 29.69 -16.47 42.45
N GLU A 6 30.50 -17.34 41.83
CA GLU A 6 30.69 -17.35 40.36
C GLU A 6 29.42 -17.70 39.57
N LYS A 7 28.54 -18.51 40.15
CA LYS A 7 27.28 -18.93 39.49
C LYS A 7 26.31 -17.75 39.32
N ASN A 8 26.26 -16.82 40.29
CA ASN A 8 25.37 -15.66 40.24
C ASN A 8 25.80 -14.65 39.16
N THR A 9 27.11 -14.45 38.95
CA THR A 9 27.61 -13.54 37.91
C THR A 9 27.27 -14.05 36.51
N LYS A 10 27.41 -15.36 36.25
CA LYS A 10 27.00 -15.95 34.96
C LYS A 10 25.49 -15.88 34.74
N THR A 11 24.69 -16.08 35.79
CA THR A 11 23.23 -15.94 35.72
C THR A 11 22.79 -14.50 35.48
N GLN A 12 23.46 -13.51 36.07
CA GLN A 12 23.18 -12.10 35.80
C GLN A 12 23.53 -11.69 34.37
N ILE A 13 24.69 -12.13 33.86
CA ILE A 13 25.09 -11.86 32.46
C ILE A 13 24.08 -12.51 31.50
N PHE A 14 23.64 -13.73 31.77
CA PHE A 14 22.61 -14.40 30.98
C PHE A 14 21.27 -13.63 30.98
N LEU A 15 20.83 -13.12 32.13
CA LEU A 15 19.62 -12.31 32.24
C LEU A 15 19.73 -10.99 31.47
N ILE A 16 20.89 -10.34 31.49
CA ILE A 16 21.14 -9.10 30.75
C ILE A 16 21.07 -9.36 29.23
N ILE A 17 21.70 -10.43 28.75
CA ILE A 17 21.65 -10.82 27.34
C ILE A 17 20.21 -11.14 26.93
N LEU A 18 19.47 -11.87 27.76
CA LEU A 18 18.07 -12.22 27.49
C LEU A 18 17.19 -10.96 27.42
N MET A 19 17.42 -10.00 28.31
CA MET A 19 16.71 -8.71 28.28
C MET A 19 17.02 -7.91 27.00
N LEU A 20 18.28 -7.89 26.57
CA LEU A 20 18.71 -7.26 25.32
C LEU A 20 18.03 -7.89 24.10
N VAL A 21 17.95 -9.23 24.05
CA VAL A 21 17.28 -9.95 22.95
C VAL A 21 15.80 -9.58 22.88
N VAL A 22 15.11 -9.50 24.03
CA VAL A 22 13.70 -9.10 24.08
C VAL A 22 13.50 -7.67 23.57
N ILE A 23 14.41 -6.74 23.90
CA ILE A 23 14.36 -5.36 23.41
C ILE A 23 14.58 -5.29 21.89
N VAL A 24 15.52 -6.06 21.34
CA VAL A 24 15.76 -6.08 19.89
C VAL A 24 14.56 -6.66 19.15
N LEU A 25 13.97 -7.74 19.65
CA LEU A 25 12.79 -8.36 19.06
C LEU A 25 11.57 -7.43 19.10
N SER A 26 11.35 -6.72 20.22
CA SER A 26 10.24 -5.78 20.32
C SER A 26 10.40 -4.61 19.36
N LEU A 27 11.59 -4.03 19.26
CA LEU A 27 11.89 -2.98 18.28
C LEU A 27 11.67 -3.45 16.84
N TYR A 28 12.06 -4.68 16.51
CA TYR A 28 11.84 -5.26 15.19
C TYR A 28 10.36 -5.40 14.85
N ILE A 29 9.54 -5.94 15.77
CA ILE A 29 8.09 -6.10 15.56
C ILE A 29 7.41 -4.74 15.42
N PHE A 30 7.81 -3.74 16.21
CA PHE A 30 7.29 -2.37 16.09
C PHE A 30 7.63 -1.76 14.72
N TYR A 31 8.86 -1.93 14.25
CA TYR A 31 9.26 -1.47 12.92
C TYR A 31 8.47 -2.15 11.81
N ASP A 32 8.31 -3.47 11.85
CA ASP A 32 7.56 -4.23 10.85
C ASP A 32 6.07 -3.84 10.80
N LYS A 33 5.45 -3.66 11.98
CA LYS A 33 4.05 -3.18 12.06
C LYS A 33 3.91 -1.75 11.53
N TYR A 34 4.87 -0.87 11.82
CA TYR A 34 4.83 0.52 11.37
C TYR A 34 5.00 0.63 9.85
N THR A 35 5.92 -0.13 9.27
CA THR A 35 6.12 -0.15 7.81
C THR A 35 4.93 -0.79 7.09
N GLN A 36 4.35 -1.88 7.62
CA GLN A 36 3.12 -2.46 7.08
C GLN A 36 1.95 -1.47 7.09
N PHE A 37 1.80 -0.69 8.16
CA PHE A 37 0.72 0.30 8.25
C PHE A 37 0.88 1.42 7.22
N GLN A 38 2.08 1.97 7.06
CA GLN A 38 2.38 2.98 6.05
C GLN A 38 2.16 2.46 4.62
N ASN A 39 2.61 1.23 4.33
CA ASN A 39 2.44 0.60 3.02
C ASN A 39 0.97 0.35 2.69
N ASN A 40 0.16 -0.07 3.68
CA ASN A 40 -1.28 -0.28 3.50
C ASN A 40 -2.02 1.03 3.24
N ILE A 41 -1.66 2.13 3.91
CA ILE A 41 -2.29 3.43 3.67
C ILE A 41 -1.92 3.96 2.29
N GLN A 42 -0.64 3.88 1.88
CA GLN A 42 -0.25 4.30 0.54
C GLN A 42 -0.95 3.49 -0.54
N THR A 43 -0.91 2.16 -0.46
CA THR A 43 -1.57 1.31 -1.47
C THR A 43 -3.08 1.53 -1.53
N GLN A 44 -3.75 1.76 -0.40
CA GLN A 44 -5.18 2.13 -0.39
C GLN A 44 -5.43 3.50 -1.02
N ALA A 45 -4.62 4.51 -0.72
CA ALA A 45 -4.76 5.85 -1.30
C ALA A 45 -4.52 5.85 -2.82
N TYR A 46 -3.49 5.15 -3.30
CA TYR A 46 -3.19 5.02 -4.72
C TYR A 46 -4.28 4.24 -5.46
N THR A 47 -4.79 3.15 -4.88
CA THR A 47 -5.88 2.37 -5.51
C THR A 47 -7.21 3.12 -5.49
N ALA A 48 -7.50 3.88 -4.44
CA ALA A 48 -8.68 4.75 -4.37
C ALA A 48 -8.61 5.88 -5.40
N GLY A 49 -7.50 6.61 -5.46
CA GLY A 49 -7.31 7.70 -6.43
C GLY A 49 -7.29 7.22 -7.88
N TYR A 50 -6.65 6.09 -8.15
CA TYR A 50 -6.66 5.48 -9.49
C TYR A 50 -8.06 5.03 -9.90
N ARG A 51 -8.79 4.33 -9.02
CA ARG A 51 -10.17 3.91 -9.30
C ARG A 51 -11.07 5.11 -9.54
N GLN A 52 -10.97 6.15 -8.73
CA GLN A 52 -11.81 7.33 -8.87
C GLN A 52 -11.52 8.07 -10.17
N GLY A 53 -10.24 8.28 -10.53
CA GLY A 53 -9.88 8.92 -11.80
C GLY A 53 -10.30 8.11 -13.03
N VAL A 54 -10.21 6.77 -12.97
CA VAL A 54 -10.70 5.90 -14.04
C VAL A 54 -12.22 5.97 -14.16
N ILE A 55 -12.94 5.91 -13.05
CA ILE A 55 -14.41 6.00 -13.03
C ILE A 55 -14.86 7.36 -13.58
N ASP A 56 -14.28 8.46 -13.13
CA ASP A 56 -14.63 9.81 -13.58
C ASP A 56 -14.39 10.00 -15.09
N THR A 57 -13.29 9.44 -15.60
CA THR A 57 -12.97 9.49 -17.03
C THR A 57 -13.97 8.68 -17.86
N VAL A 58 -14.32 7.47 -17.40
CA VAL A 58 -15.30 6.62 -18.09
C VAL A 58 -16.69 7.26 -18.07
N VAL A 59 -17.12 7.80 -16.92
CA VAL A 59 -18.40 8.52 -16.80
C VAL A 59 -18.45 9.69 -17.78
N LYS A 60 -17.38 10.50 -17.86
CA LYS A 60 -17.32 11.65 -18.78
C LYS A 60 -17.36 11.25 -20.26
N ILE A 61 -16.72 10.13 -20.62
CA ILE A 61 -16.78 9.58 -21.98
C ILE A 61 -18.22 9.14 -22.29
N ILE A 62 -18.87 8.43 -21.37
CA ILE A 62 -20.27 7.98 -21.53
C ILE A 62 -21.20 9.18 -21.70
N ASP A 63 -21.11 10.19 -20.83
CA ASP A 63 -21.94 11.40 -20.87
C ASP A 63 -21.77 12.15 -22.19
N SER A 64 -20.51 12.40 -22.59
CA SER A 64 -20.21 13.10 -23.84
C SER A 64 -20.65 12.30 -25.08
N SER A 65 -20.53 10.97 -25.04
CA SER A 65 -20.99 10.09 -26.11
C SER A 65 -22.52 10.02 -26.21
N SER A 66 -23.23 10.18 -25.07
CA SER A 66 -24.70 10.21 -25.03
C SER A 66 -25.29 11.43 -25.72
N GLU A 67 -24.55 12.55 -25.76
CA GLU A 67 -24.90 13.74 -26.54
C GLU A 67 -24.58 13.62 -28.05
N CYS A 68 -24.27 12.41 -28.53
CA CYS A 68 -23.84 12.17 -29.91
C CYS A 68 -22.61 12.98 -30.34
N ARG A 69 -21.81 13.46 -29.38
CA ARG A 69 -20.58 14.16 -29.67
C ARG A 69 -19.44 13.14 -29.85
N PRO A 70 -18.64 13.28 -30.91
CA PRO A 70 -17.46 12.42 -31.09
C PRO A 70 -16.45 12.68 -29.97
N VAL A 71 -16.11 11.61 -29.23
CA VAL A 71 -15.14 11.67 -28.13
C VAL A 71 -13.83 10.99 -28.58
N PRO A 72 -12.72 11.74 -28.72
CA PRO A 72 -11.43 11.14 -29.05
C PRO A 72 -10.86 10.40 -27.83
N VAL A 73 -10.62 9.10 -27.98
CA VAL A 73 -9.94 8.28 -26.99
C VAL A 73 -8.55 7.93 -27.49
N PHE A 74 -7.55 8.25 -26.67
CA PHE A 74 -6.15 7.98 -26.97
C PHE A 74 -5.74 6.66 -26.31
N TYR A 75 -5.41 5.66 -27.11
CA TYR A 75 -4.86 4.40 -26.62
C TYR A 75 -3.45 4.17 -27.19
N LYS A 76 -2.45 4.33 -26.32
CA LYS A 76 -1.02 4.25 -26.65
C LYS A 76 -0.59 5.24 -27.74
N ASN A 77 -0.68 4.84 -29.01
CA ASN A 77 -0.26 5.61 -30.19
C ASN A 77 -1.37 5.79 -31.23
N THR A 78 -2.60 5.35 -30.93
CA THR A 78 -3.75 5.49 -31.81
C THR A 78 -4.83 6.31 -31.12
N SER A 79 -5.37 7.29 -31.84
CA SER A 79 -6.58 8.00 -31.45
C SER A 79 -7.77 7.39 -32.17
N VAL A 80 -8.72 6.86 -31.42
CA VAL A 80 -9.99 6.34 -31.94
C VAL A 80 -11.11 7.27 -31.50
N THR A 81 -11.96 7.67 -32.43
CA THR A 81 -13.13 8.48 -32.12
C THR A 81 -14.28 7.56 -31.74
N LEU A 82 -14.75 7.67 -30.51
CA LEU A 82 -15.94 6.95 -30.05
C LEU A 82 -17.18 7.80 -30.30
N VAL A 83 -18.21 7.18 -30.85
CA VAL A 83 -19.55 7.74 -31.03
C VAL A 83 -20.54 6.71 -30.52
N ASN A 84 -21.57 7.15 -29.82
CA ASN A 84 -22.61 6.25 -29.35
C ASN A 84 -23.38 5.66 -30.54
N ILE A 85 -23.54 4.34 -30.55
CA ILE A 85 -24.22 3.60 -31.62
C ILE A 85 -25.68 4.04 -31.82
N ASN A 86 -26.32 4.56 -30.77
CA ASN A 86 -27.67 5.12 -30.81
C ASN A 86 -27.76 6.40 -31.66
N CYS A 87 -26.63 7.05 -31.95
CA CYS A 87 -26.55 8.23 -32.79
C CYS A 87 -26.30 7.91 -34.27
N THR A 88 -26.08 6.62 -34.58
CA THR A 88 -25.87 6.11 -35.95
C THR A 88 -27.08 5.35 -36.49
N GLN A 89 -28.13 5.17 -35.68
CA GLN A 89 -29.46 4.71 -36.09
C GLN A 89 -30.33 5.92 -36.47
#